data_AF-A0A9X7PMJ1-F1
#
_entry.id   AF-A0A9X7PMJ1-F1
#
_cell.length_a   1.000
_cell.length_b   1.000
_cell.length_c   1.000
_cell.angle_alpha   90.00
_cell.angle_beta   90.00
_cell.angle_gamma   90.00
#
_symmetry.space_group_name_H-M   'P 1'
#
loop_
_entity.id
_entity.type
_entity.pdbx_description
1 polymer ?
#
loop_
_entity_poly.entity_id
_entity_poly.type
_entity_poly.pdbx_seq_one_letter_code
_entity_poly.pdbx_strand_id
1 'polypeptide(L)'
;MEEKNFLARLSSKGFTLLEVLASITILSIVAIGMFSFFTNAMQYTTYNQDKTVAINIARGVLAYMERLDFTALKQYVDNEIHNTDKPFAQMDASHCNLPLFGDKQVCEAILRPTINNVTYDETRIHVFLIPYNDSEVWDKLQKSPPEEFPASLKKQISEERIKNPDPKLQDYLLKIYVIVRWGDQVDDSEWLEGVIADETIR
;
A
#
# COMPACT_ATOMS: atom_id res chain seq x y z
N MET A 1 43.88 67.32 -39.71
CA MET A 1 44.52 66.10 -39.15
C MET A 1 43.92 65.95 -37.76
N GLU A 2 43.13 64.95 -37.40
CA GLU A 2 42.90 63.63 -37.98
C GLU A 2 41.58 63.11 -37.33
N GLU A 3 40.58 62.79 -38.14
CA GLU A 3 39.30 62.27 -37.67
C GLU A 3 39.47 60.79 -37.35
N LYS A 4 39.55 60.43 -36.06
CA LYS A 4 39.70 59.04 -35.63
C LYS A 4 38.37 58.32 -35.80
N ASN A 5 38.20 57.72 -36.97
CA ASN A 5 37.17 56.73 -37.27
C ASN A 5 37.26 55.55 -36.29
N PHE A 6 36.50 55.60 -35.20
CA PHE A 6 36.21 54.45 -34.35
C PHE A 6 35.22 53.53 -35.07
N LEU A 7 35.67 52.93 -36.17
CA LEU A 7 34.99 51.77 -36.73
C LEU A 7 35.26 50.60 -35.81
N ALA A 8 34.37 50.41 -34.84
CA ALA A 8 34.24 49.16 -34.12
C ALA A 8 34.00 48.04 -35.16
N ARG A 9 35.08 47.34 -35.55
CA ARG A 9 34.97 46.07 -36.25
C ARG A 9 34.20 45.12 -35.34
N LEU A 10 32.90 44.93 -35.59
CA LEU A 10 32.25 43.69 -35.20
C LEU A 10 32.97 42.58 -35.96
N SER A 11 33.89 41.90 -35.27
CA SER A 11 34.50 40.66 -35.72
C SER A 11 33.38 39.62 -35.83
N SER A 12 32.73 39.54 -37.00
CA SER A 12 31.79 38.47 -37.35
C SER A 12 32.54 37.18 -37.65
N LYS A 13 33.33 36.70 -36.68
CA LYS A 13 33.85 35.33 -36.72
C LYS A 13 32.69 34.41 -36.33
N GLY A 14 32.06 33.81 -37.34
CA GLY A 14 31.11 32.72 -37.11
C GLY A 14 31.82 31.51 -36.50
N PHE A 15 31.05 30.63 -35.85
CA PHE A 15 31.58 29.37 -35.34
C PHE A 15 32.06 28.50 -36.50
N THR A 16 33.18 27.82 -36.29
CA THR A 16 33.62 26.78 -37.21
C THR A 16 32.67 25.58 -37.12
N LEU A 17 32.55 24.82 -38.22
CA LEU A 17 31.75 23.59 -38.24
C LEU A 17 32.18 22.63 -37.12
N LEU A 18 33.48 22.55 -36.84
CA LEU A 18 34.03 21.69 -35.80
C LEU A 18 33.58 22.11 -34.40
N GLU A 19 33.56 23.40 -34.09
CA GLU A 19 33.11 23.91 -32.79
C GLU A 19 31.61 23.67 -32.58
N VAL A 20 30.80 23.86 -33.62
CA VAL A 20 29.36 23.56 -33.55
C VAL A 20 29.15 22.06 -33.34
N LEU A 21 29.86 21.22 -34.08
CA LEU A 21 29.77 19.78 -33.95
C LEU A 21 30.21 19.30 -32.56
N ALA A 22 31.32 19.82 -32.04
CA ALA A 22 31.79 19.51 -30.69
C ALA A 22 30.82 20.00 -29.59
N SER A 23 30.19 21.15 -29.78
CA SER A 23 29.20 21.66 -28.82
C SER A 23 27.94 20.81 -28.80
N ILE A 24 27.44 20.40 -29.97
CA ILE A 24 26.27 19.53 -30.09
C ILE A 24 26.56 18.13 -29.51
N THR A 25 27.75 17.58 -29.73
CA THR A 25 28.10 16.26 -29.16
C THR A 25 28.16 16.30 -27.65
N ILE A 26 28.81 17.32 -27.05
CA ILE A 26 28.84 17.49 -25.59
C ILE A 26 27.41 17.66 -25.05
N LEU A 27 26.60 18.53 -25.66
CA LEU A 27 25.21 18.74 -25.26
C LEU A 27 24.41 17.44 -25.33
N SER A 28 24.60 16.63 -26.37
CA SER A 28 23.89 15.37 -26.56
C SER A 28 24.24 14.35 -25.47
N ILE A 29 25.52 14.24 -25.09
CA ILE A 29 25.97 13.35 -24.01
C ILE A 29 25.31 13.75 -22.69
N VAL A 30 25.30 15.05 -22.37
CA VAL A 30 24.67 15.57 -21.15
C VAL A 30 23.16 15.34 -21.18
N ALA A 31 22.50 15.62 -22.31
CA ALA A 31 21.07 15.45 -22.46
C ALA A 31 20.63 13.99 -22.25
N ILE A 32 21.35 13.02 -22.83
CA ILE A 32 21.06 11.59 -22.65
C ILE A 32 21.18 11.19 -21.17
N GLY A 33 22.22 11.63 -20.48
CA GLY A 33 22.37 11.38 -19.04
C GLY A 33 21.19 11.96 -18.24
N MET A 34 20.76 13.17 -18.57
CA MET A 34 19.63 13.84 -17.91
C MET A 34 18.29 13.13 -18.18
N PHE A 35 18.06 12.64 -19.39
CA PHE A 35 16.86 11.86 -19.72
C PHE A 35 16.76 10.55 -18.93
N SER A 36 17.89 9.85 -18.72
CA SER A 36 17.90 8.64 -17.89
C SER A 36 17.52 8.96 -16.45
N PHE A 37 18.07 10.03 -15.87
CA PHE A 37 17.71 10.48 -14.54
C PHE A 37 16.22 10.82 -14.42
N PHE A 38 15.65 11.58 -15.37
CA PHE A 38 14.23 11.93 -15.33
C PHE A 38 13.31 10.73 -15.47
N THR A 39 13.66 9.75 -16.31
CA THR A 39 12.87 8.53 -16.46
C THR A 39 12.78 7.77 -15.14
N ASN A 40 13.93 7.61 -14.45
CA ASN A 40 13.95 6.98 -13.14
C ASN A 40 13.16 7.78 -12.10
N ALA A 41 13.32 9.11 -12.06
CA ALA A 41 12.58 9.97 -11.13
C ALA A 41 11.07 9.90 -11.33
N MET A 42 10.61 9.82 -12.59
CA MET A 42 9.20 9.66 -12.92
C MET A 42 8.66 8.31 -12.43
N GLN A 43 9.40 7.21 -12.64
CA GLN A 43 9.02 5.89 -12.14
C GLN A 43 8.88 5.86 -10.61
N TYR A 44 9.84 6.46 -9.88
CA TYR A 44 9.74 6.60 -8.43
C TYR A 44 8.52 7.43 -7.99
N THR A 45 8.18 8.47 -8.75
CA THR A 45 7.01 9.31 -8.44
C THR A 45 5.72 8.51 -8.58
N THR A 46 5.55 7.74 -9.66
CA THR A 46 4.40 6.85 -9.87
C THR A 46 4.32 5.80 -8.76
N TYR A 47 5.43 5.12 -8.47
CA TYR A 47 5.50 4.12 -7.39
C TYR A 47 5.04 4.70 -6.04
N ASN A 48 5.54 5.89 -5.68
CA ASN A 48 5.17 6.54 -4.42
C ASN A 48 3.71 7.00 -4.40
N GLN A 49 3.16 7.40 -5.54
CA GLN A 49 1.74 7.73 -5.67
C GLN A 49 0.87 6.49 -5.43
N ASP A 50 1.19 5.36 -6.07
CA ASP A 50 0.43 4.12 -5.94
C ASP A 50 0.47 3.59 -4.49
N LYS A 51 1.65 3.63 -3.87
CA LYS A 51 1.83 3.36 -2.43
C LYS A 51 0.97 4.27 -1.54
N THR A 52 0.92 5.57 -1.84
CA THR A 52 0.11 6.53 -1.07
C THR A 52 -1.39 6.23 -1.19
N VAL A 53 -1.84 5.87 -2.40
CA VAL A 53 -3.22 5.45 -2.63
C VAL A 53 -3.55 4.18 -1.84
N ALA A 54 -2.68 3.17 -1.87
CA ALA A 54 -2.87 1.93 -1.14
C ALA A 54 -3.01 2.14 0.38
N ILE A 55 -2.14 2.98 0.97
CA ILE A 55 -2.23 3.35 2.39
C ILE A 55 -3.56 4.07 2.69
N ASN A 56 -4.01 4.96 1.82
CA ASN A 56 -5.27 5.67 2.03
C ASN A 56 -6.48 4.75 1.95
N ILE A 57 -6.49 3.80 1.00
CA ILE A 57 -7.50 2.74 0.92
C ILE A 57 -7.47 1.90 2.21
N ALA A 58 -6.29 1.43 2.62
CA ALA A 58 -6.14 0.60 3.81
C ALA A 58 -6.69 1.29 5.07
N ARG A 59 -6.45 2.60 5.21
CA ARG A 59 -7.02 3.40 6.32
C ARG A 59 -8.54 3.46 6.26
N GLY A 60 -9.10 3.67 5.07
CA GLY A 60 -10.55 3.70 4.86
C GLY A 60 -11.21 2.36 5.21
N VAL A 61 -10.62 1.27 4.74
CA VAL A 61 -11.07 -0.10 5.05
C VAL A 61 -10.96 -0.38 6.55
N LEU A 62 -9.82 -0.08 7.18
CA LEU A 62 -9.64 -0.27 8.62
C LEU A 62 -10.69 0.50 9.43
N ALA A 63 -10.89 1.79 9.12
CA ALA A 63 -11.87 2.64 9.79
C ALA A 63 -13.32 2.18 9.56
N TYR A 64 -13.60 1.53 8.43
CA TYR A 64 -14.91 0.92 8.17
C TYR A 64 -15.11 -0.34 8.99
N MET A 65 -14.11 -1.24 9.03
CA MET A 65 -14.15 -2.48 9.80
C MET A 65 -14.29 -2.22 11.31
N GLU A 66 -13.64 -1.18 11.83
CA GLU A 66 -13.76 -0.76 13.24
C GLU A 66 -15.17 -0.30 13.64
N ARG A 67 -16.04 0.02 12.68
CA ARG A 67 -17.43 0.45 12.94
C ARG A 67 -18.44 -0.69 12.89
N LEU A 68 -18.02 -1.88 12.47
CA LEU A 68 -18.91 -3.04 12.41
C LEU A 68 -19.25 -3.51 13.82
N ASP A 69 -20.40 -4.16 13.96
CA ASP A 69 -20.81 -4.76 15.22
C ASP A 69 -19.78 -5.80 15.67
N PHE A 70 -19.12 -5.54 16.81
CA PHE A 70 -18.04 -6.38 17.30
C PHE A 70 -18.52 -7.81 17.58
N THR A 71 -19.72 -7.98 18.15
CA THR A 71 -20.27 -9.29 18.51
C THR A 71 -20.47 -10.15 17.25
N ALA A 72 -21.10 -9.60 16.22
CA ALA A 72 -21.30 -10.27 14.95
C ALA A 72 -19.96 -10.57 14.25
N LEU A 73 -19.01 -9.63 14.29
CA LEU A 73 -17.69 -9.81 13.71
C LEU A 73 -16.92 -10.95 14.41
N LYS A 74 -16.92 -10.96 15.74
CA LYS A 74 -16.27 -11.99 16.56
C LYS A 74 -16.86 -13.37 16.31
N GLN A 75 -18.20 -13.46 16.26
CA GLN A 75 -18.88 -14.70 15.92
C GLN A 75 -18.50 -15.21 14.53
N TYR A 76 -18.42 -14.31 13.54
CA TYR A 76 -17.96 -14.69 12.21
C TYR A 76 -16.53 -15.23 12.23
N VAL A 77 -15.60 -14.53 12.89
CA VAL A 77 -14.20 -14.95 13.00
C VAL A 77 -14.08 -16.33 13.66
N ASP A 78 -14.78 -16.55 14.77
CA ASP A 78 -14.75 -17.82 15.49
C ASP A 78 -15.30 -18.97 14.64
N ASN A 79 -16.39 -18.72 13.91
CA ASN A 79 -16.98 -19.70 12.99
C ASN A 79 -16.04 -20.05 11.84
N GLU A 80 -15.41 -19.05 11.20
CA GLU A 80 -14.49 -19.27 10.09
C GLU A 80 -13.25 -20.06 10.53
N ILE A 81 -12.66 -19.71 11.66
CA ILE A 81 -11.50 -20.43 12.21
C ILE A 81 -11.87 -21.88 12.53
N HIS A 82 -13.04 -22.12 13.13
CA HIS A 82 -13.52 -23.46 13.44
C HIS A 82 -13.78 -24.31 12.17
N ASN A 83 -14.36 -23.71 11.13
CA ASN A 83 -14.76 -24.41 9.92
C ASN A 83 -13.61 -24.68 8.94
N THR A 84 -12.61 -23.80 8.92
CA THR A 84 -11.53 -23.85 7.92
C THR A 84 -10.20 -24.38 8.48
N ASP A 85 -10.06 -24.48 9.81
CA ASP A 85 -8.79 -24.74 10.53
C ASP A 85 -7.67 -23.76 10.13
N LYS A 86 -8.03 -22.58 9.60
CA LYS A 86 -7.10 -21.48 9.35
C LYS A 86 -6.99 -20.61 10.60
N PRO A 87 -5.81 -20.02 10.88
CA PRO A 87 -5.61 -19.17 12.05
C PRO A 87 -6.15 -17.73 11.88
N PHE A 88 -7.10 -17.51 10.98
CA PHE A 88 -7.65 -16.21 10.64
C PHE A 88 -8.98 -16.36 9.90
N ALA A 89 -9.77 -15.29 9.91
CA ALA A 89 -10.84 -15.09 8.94
C ALA A 89 -10.38 -14.07 7.89
N GLN A 90 -10.61 -14.38 6.61
CA GLN A 90 -10.27 -13.50 5.50
C GLN A 90 -11.56 -12.88 4.95
N MET A 91 -11.50 -11.59 4.61
CA MET A 91 -12.59 -10.87 3.96
C MET A 91 -12.06 -10.02 2.80
N ASP A 92 -12.93 -9.83 1.83
CA ASP A 92 -12.75 -9.02 0.63
C ASP A 92 -14.13 -8.55 0.14
N ALA A 93 -14.21 -7.88 -1.02
CA ALA A 93 -15.47 -7.37 -1.55
C ALA A 93 -16.52 -8.45 -1.87
N SER A 94 -16.13 -9.72 -2.09
CA SER A 94 -17.09 -10.81 -2.31
C SER A 94 -17.96 -11.10 -1.08
N HIS A 95 -17.45 -10.73 0.10
CA HIS A 95 -18.10 -10.92 1.39
C HIS A 95 -19.11 -9.80 1.72
N CYS A 96 -19.26 -8.77 0.88
CA CYS A 96 -20.18 -7.65 1.12
C CYS A 96 -21.67 -8.03 1.17
N ASN A 97 -22.05 -9.27 0.83
CA ASN A 97 -23.40 -9.78 1.01
C ASN A 97 -23.66 -10.36 2.42
N LEU A 98 -22.63 -10.47 3.27
CA LEU A 98 -22.79 -10.98 4.63
C LEU A 98 -23.65 -10.00 5.46
N PRO A 99 -24.54 -10.49 6.34
CA PRO A 99 -25.38 -9.64 7.20
C PRO A 99 -24.60 -8.71 8.12
N LEU A 100 -23.32 -9.01 8.35
CA LEU A 100 -22.38 -8.16 9.08
C LEU A 100 -22.25 -6.76 8.45
N PHE A 101 -22.36 -6.67 7.12
CA PHE A 101 -22.27 -5.41 6.40
C PHE A 101 -23.69 -4.86 6.22
N GLY A 102 -23.99 -3.74 6.89
CA GLY A 102 -25.34 -3.16 6.87
C GLY A 102 -25.81 -2.73 5.48
N ASP A 103 -24.92 -2.14 4.68
CA ASP A 103 -25.20 -1.73 3.30
C ASP A 103 -24.13 -2.29 2.34
N LYS A 104 -24.58 -3.13 1.41
CA LYS A 104 -23.72 -3.74 0.39
C LYS A 104 -22.99 -2.70 -0.47
N GLN A 105 -23.67 -1.63 -0.88
CA GLN A 105 -23.07 -0.60 -1.74
C GLN A 105 -21.98 0.16 -0.99
N VAL A 106 -22.17 0.42 0.30
CA VAL A 106 -21.15 1.05 1.15
C VAL A 106 -19.95 0.12 1.31
N CYS A 107 -20.19 -1.17 1.57
CA CYS A 107 -19.13 -2.17 1.65
C CYS A 107 -18.33 -2.26 0.34
N GLU A 108 -19.00 -2.37 -0.81
CA GLU A 108 -18.35 -2.43 -2.13
C GLU A 108 -17.62 -1.13 -2.46
N ALA A 109 -18.12 0.04 -2.05
CA ALA A 109 -17.42 1.30 -2.25
C ALA A 109 -16.09 1.39 -1.47
N ILE A 110 -15.99 0.68 -0.35
CA ILE A 110 -14.80 0.65 0.52
C ILE A 110 -13.83 -0.48 0.13
N LEU A 111 -14.35 -1.69 -0.13
CA LEU A 111 -13.57 -2.88 -0.45
C LEU A 111 -13.35 -3.07 -1.96
N ARG A 112 -14.04 -2.31 -2.81
CA ARG A 112 -13.86 -2.30 -4.26
C ARG A 112 -13.86 -0.90 -4.91
N PRO A 113 -13.01 0.04 -4.44
CA PRO A 113 -12.97 1.39 -4.99
C PRO A 113 -12.29 1.42 -6.37
N THR A 114 -12.67 2.40 -7.18
CA THR A 114 -11.92 2.79 -8.38
C THR A 114 -11.23 4.13 -8.11
N ILE A 115 -9.90 4.15 -8.08
CA ILE A 115 -9.08 5.36 -7.86
C ILE A 115 -8.09 5.47 -9.01
N ASN A 116 -7.98 6.66 -9.62
CA ASN A 116 -7.11 6.90 -10.78
C ASN A 116 -7.31 5.88 -11.92
N ASN A 117 -8.57 5.50 -12.19
CA ASN A 117 -8.97 4.49 -13.18
C ASN A 117 -8.47 3.05 -12.89
N VAL A 118 -7.93 2.80 -11.70
CA VAL A 118 -7.57 1.46 -11.22
C VAL A 118 -8.68 0.97 -10.28
N THR A 119 -9.28 -0.18 -10.60
CA THR A 119 -10.23 -0.84 -9.71
C THR A 119 -9.48 -1.79 -8.79
N TYR A 120 -9.66 -1.59 -7.49
CA TYR A 120 -9.08 -2.45 -6.46
C TYR A 120 -10.10 -3.53 -6.11
N ASP A 121 -10.01 -4.70 -6.72
CA ASP A 121 -10.97 -5.79 -6.54
C ASP A 121 -10.58 -6.74 -5.38
N GLU A 122 -11.27 -7.88 -5.30
CA GLU A 122 -11.06 -8.92 -4.29
C GLU A 122 -9.63 -9.50 -4.32
N THR A 123 -8.87 -9.30 -5.39
CA THR A 123 -7.48 -9.72 -5.48
C THR A 123 -6.49 -8.67 -4.96
N ARG A 124 -6.95 -7.43 -4.77
CA ARG A 124 -6.11 -6.29 -4.40
C ARG A 124 -6.36 -5.80 -2.99
N ILE A 125 -7.53 -6.03 -2.40
CA ILE A 125 -7.84 -5.67 -1.02
C ILE A 125 -8.17 -6.92 -0.23
N HIS A 126 -7.36 -7.20 0.79
CA HIS A 126 -7.56 -8.33 1.70
C HIS A 126 -7.62 -7.84 3.13
N VAL A 127 -8.61 -8.30 3.88
CA VAL A 127 -8.75 -8.04 5.31
C VAL A 127 -8.60 -9.35 6.06
N PHE A 128 -7.71 -9.39 7.04
CA PHE A 128 -7.46 -10.55 7.88
C PHE A 128 -7.79 -10.20 9.33
N LEU A 129 -8.67 -11.01 9.92
CA LEU A 129 -9.10 -10.89 11.31
C LEU A 129 -8.55 -12.08 12.09
N ILE A 130 -7.86 -11.79 13.19
CA ILE A 130 -7.19 -12.78 14.02
C ILE A 130 -7.58 -12.52 15.48
N PRO A 131 -7.92 -13.56 16.25
CA PRO A 131 -8.12 -13.42 17.69
C PRO A 131 -6.89 -12.80 18.39
N TYR A 132 -7.14 -11.83 19.27
CA TYR A 132 -6.05 -10.99 19.78
C TYR A 132 -5.00 -11.75 20.59
N ASN A 133 -5.39 -12.75 21.38
CA ASN A 133 -4.51 -13.36 22.38
C ASN A 133 -4.48 -14.90 22.37
N ASP A 134 -4.86 -15.53 21.27
CA ASP A 134 -4.88 -16.97 21.15
C ASP A 134 -3.52 -17.51 20.72
N SER A 135 -2.76 -18.06 21.67
CA SER A 135 -1.41 -18.55 21.39
C SER A 135 -1.37 -19.66 20.34
N GLU A 136 -2.38 -20.54 20.27
CA GLU A 136 -2.40 -21.62 19.28
C GLU A 136 -2.60 -21.06 17.88
N VAL A 137 -3.52 -20.12 17.73
CA VAL A 137 -3.79 -19.42 16.48
C VAL A 137 -2.57 -18.62 16.03
N TRP A 138 -1.93 -17.87 16.93
CA TRP A 138 -0.72 -17.10 16.62
C TRP A 138 0.46 -18.00 16.22
N ASP A 139 0.66 -19.13 16.91
CA ASP A 139 1.68 -20.12 16.55
C ASP A 139 1.43 -20.71 15.15
N LYS A 140 0.17 -21.03 14.83
CA LYS A 140 -0.22 -21.51 13.49
C LYS A 140 0.04 -20.44 12.43
N LEU A 141 -0.32 -19.18 12.70
CA LEU A 141 -0.11 -18.06 11.78
C LEU A 141 1.37 -17.81 11.50
N GLN A 142 2.22 -17.86 12.53
CA GLN A 142 3.68 -17.68 12.37
C GLN A 142 4.33 -18.83 11.59
N LYS A 143 3.84 -20.06 11.77
CA LYS A 143 4.36 -21.24 11.04
C LYS A 143 3.91 -21.28 9.59
N SER A 144 2.69 -20.83 9.30
CA SER A 144 2.09 -20.89 7.97
C SER A 144 1.30 -19.61 7.67
N PRO A 145 2.00 -18.48 7.43
CA PRO A 145 1.35 -17.21 7.08
C PRO A 145 0.68 -17.30 5.69
N PRO A 146 -0.41 -16.53 5.46
CA PRO A 146 -1.06 -16.43 4.15
C PRO A 146 -0.11 -16.08 2.99
N GLU A 147 -0.46 -16.53 1.79
CA GLU A 147 0.32 -16.22 0.59
C GLU A 147 0.25 -14.72 0.26
N GLU A 148 -0.89 -14.09 0.53
CA GLU A 148 -1.19 -12.67 0.35
C GLU A 148 -0.36 -11.77 1.26
N PHE A 149 0.26 -12.30 2.32
CA PHE A 149 1.07 -11.48 3.22
C PHE A 149 2.40 -11.09 2.55
N PRO A 150 2.72 -9.79 2.44
CA PRO A 150 4.02 -9.36 1.95
C PRO A 150 5.13 -9.76 2.92
N ALA A 151 6.37 -9.83 2.41
CA ALA A 151 7.54 -10.18 3.19
C ALA A 151 7.73 -9.26 4.40
N SER A 152 7.38 -7.97 4.28
CA SER A 152 7.43 -7.00 5.37
C SER A 152 6.50 -7.38 6.53
N LEU A 153 5.27 -7.81 6.25
CA LEU A 153 4.31 -8.24 7.26
C LEU A 153 4.69 -9.60 7.87
N LYS A 154 5.11 -10.57 7.04
CA LYS A 154 5.60 -11.87 7.51
C LYS A 154 6.73 -11.71 8.52
N LYS A 155 7.70 -10.83 8.20
CA LYS A 155 8.80 -10.49 9.11
C LYS A 155 8.27 -9.89 10.42
N GLN A 156 7.38 -8.90 10.36
CA GLN A 156 6.82 -8.29 11.56
C GLN A 156 6.10 -9.29 12.47
N ILE A 157 5.25 -10.14 11.89
CA ILE A 157 4.50 -11.16 12.65
C ILE A 157 5.44 -12.19 13.29
N SER A 158 6.54 -12.55 12.61
CA SER A 158 7.54 -13.46 13.17
C SER A 158 8.31 -12.88 14.37
N GLU A 159 8.39 -11.55 14.46
CA GLU A 159 9.05 -10.83 15.55
C GLU A 159 8.07 -10.43 16.67
N GLU A 160 6.76 -10.48 16.39
CA GLU A 160 5.72 -10.10 17.34
C GLU A 160 5.63 -11.11 18.49
N ARG A 161 5.55 -10.58 19.70
CA ARG A 161 5.24 -11.36 20.91
C ARG A 161 3.93 -10.86 21.46
N ILE A 162 3.10 -11.78 21.96
CA ILE A 162 1.92 -11.46 22.75
C ILE A 162 2.31 -10.47 23.85
N LYS A 163 1.84 -9.21 23.74
CA LYS A 163 2.26 -8.12 24.62
C LYS A 163 1.57 -8.19 25.98
N ASN A 164 0.33 -8.70 26.02
CA ASN A 164 -0.45 -8.85 27.24
C ASN A 164 -0.98 -10.29 27.33
N PRO A 165 -0.57 -11.10 28.31
CA PRO A 165 -0.97 -12.50 28.42
C PRO A 165 -2.37 -12.70 29.03
N ASP A 166 -3.13 -11.64 29.33
CA ASP A 166 -4.49 -11.80 29.88
C ASP A 166 -5.40 -12.51 28.86
N PRO A 167 -5.82 -13.76 29.12
CA PRO A 167 -6.62 -14.53 28.18
C PRO A 167 -7.98 -13.92 27.93
N LYS A 168 -8.50 -13.08 28.85
CA LYS A 168 -9.81 -12.44 28.70
C LYS A 168 -9.84 -11.37 27.60
N LEU A 169 -8.67 -10.85 27.21
CA LEU A 169 -8.61 -9.84 26.14
C LEU A 169 -9.06 -10.39 24.78
N GLN A 170 -8.92 -11.69 24.57
CA GLN A 170 -9.46 -12.41 23.41
C GLN A 170 -10.97 -12.17 23.23
N ASP A 171 -11.71 -12.03 24.33
CA ASP A 171 -13.17 -11.92 24.29
C ASP A 171 -13.63 -10.54 23.83
N TYR A 172 -12.78 -9.52 23.97
CA TYR A 172 -13.12 -8.13 23.69
C TYR A 172 -12.28 -7.49 22.60
N LEU A 173 -11.24 -8.17 22.09
CA LEU A 173 -10.33 -7.63 21.10
C LEU A 173 -10.15 -8.59 19.92
N LEU A 174 -10.15 -8.02 18.72
CA LEU A 174 -9.73 -8.67 17.48
C LEU A 174 -8.57 -7.90 16.88
N LYS A 175 -7.53 -8.62 16.46
CA LYS A 175 -6.46 -8.07 15.63
C LYS A 175 -6.95 -8.01 14.19
N ILE A 176 -6.67 -6.91 13.50
CA ILE A 176 -6.99 -6.74 12.09
C ILE A 176 -5.73 -6.36 11.31
N TYR A 177 -5.53 -7.00 10.16
CA TYR A 177 -4.59 -6.57 9.14
C TYR A 177 -5.35 -6.27 7.86
N VAL A 178 -5.15 -5.08 7.32
CA VAL A 178 -5.68 -4.67 6.02
C VAL A 178 -4.52 -4.60 5.05
N ILE A 179 -4.58 -5.34 3.96
CA ILE A 179 -3.53 -5.41 2.93
C ILE A 179 -4.11 -4.89 1.62
N VAL A 180 -3.42 -3.92 1.01
CA VAL A 180 -3.80 -3.34 -0.26
C VAL A 180 -2.64 -3.46 -1.23
N ARG A 181 -2.83 -4.29 -2.26
CA ARG A 181 -1.87 -4.50 -3.35
C ARG A 181 -2.08 -3.45 -4.43
N TRP A 182 -1.02 -2.68 -4.71
CA TRP A 182 -1.03 -1.62 -5.71
C TRP A 182 -0.27 -2.02 -6.99
N GLY A 183 0.70 -2.93 -6.92
CA GLY A 183 1.40 -3.51 -8.08
C GLY A 183 1.00 -4.96 -8.37
N ASP A 184 1.83 -5.65 -9.16
CA ASP A 184 1.55 -7.03 -9.59
C ASP A 184 2.13 -8.05 -8.61
N GLN A 185 3.25 -7.74 -7.97
CA GLN A 185 3.88 -8.61 -6.99
C GLN A 185 3.18 -8.52 -5.64
N VAL A 186 3.25 -9.59 -4.83
CA VAL A 186 2.70 -9.58 -3.46
C VAL A 186 3.36 -8.50 -2.61
N ASP A 187 4.66 -8.28 -2.81
CA ASP A 187 5.42 -7.23 -2.09
C ASP A 187 5.12 -5.81 -2.58
N ASP A 188 4.44 -5.65 -3.73
CA ASP A 188 3.88 -4.37 -4.17
C ASP A 188 2.55 -4.09 -3.45
N SER A 189 2.57 -4.21 -2.13
CA SER A 189 1.43 -4.01 -1.25
C SER A 189 1.80 -3.17 -0.02
N GLU A 190 0.81 -2.44 0.46
CA GLU A 190 0.88 -1.75 1.74
C GLU A 190 -0.11 -2.39 2.69
N TRP A 191 0.26 -2.47 3.96
CA TRP A 191 -0.60 -3.05 4.98
C TRP A 191 -0.70 -2.13 6.18
N LEU A 192 -1.84 -2.21 6.87
CA LEU A 192 -2.08 -1.54 8.14
C LEU A 192 -2.53 -2.56 9.16
N GLU A 193 -2.09 -2.34 10.39
CA GLU A 193 -2.46 -3.11 11.56
C GLU A 193 -3.42 -2.29 12.41
N GLY A 194 -4.41 -2.94 13.00
CA GLY A 194 -5.31 -2.35 13.99
C GLY A 194 -5.79 -3.36 15.02
N VAL A 195 -6.58 -2.86 15.97
CA VAL A 195 -7.28 -3.66 16.97
C VAL A 195 -8.72 -3.16 17.02
N ILE A 196 -9.67 -4.06 16.78
CA ILE A 196 -11.09 -3.79 16.94
C ILE A 196 -11.47 -4.21 18.36
N ALA A 197 -12.07 -3.30 19.11
CA ALA A 197 -12.47 -3.52 20.49
C ALA A 197 -14.00 -3.54 20.62
N ASP A 198 -14.49 -4.36 21.53
CA ASP A 198 -15.87 -4.31 22.01
C ASP A 198 -16.14 -2.92 22.61
N GLU A 199 -17.26 -2.29 22.25
CA GLU A 199 -17.63 -0.97 22.77
C GLU A 199 -17.88 -0.97 24.29
N THR A 200 -18.16 -2.14 24.89
CA THR A 200 -18.39 -2.27 26.34
C THR A 200 -17.16 -2.02 27.21
N ILE A 201 -15.96 -2.08 26.64
CA ILE A 201 -14.69 -1.86 27.35
C ILE A 201 -14.06 -0.49 27.09
N ARG A 202 -14.76 0.40 26.36
CA ARG A 202 -14.26 1.71 25.93
C ARG A 202 -14.67 2.87 26.84
#